data_AF-A0A016V5R4-F1
#
_entry.id   AF-A0A016V5R4-F1
#
_cell.length_a   1.000
_cell.length_b   1.000
_cell.length_c   1.000
_cell.angle_alpha   90.00
_cell.angle_beta   90.00
_cell.angle_gamma   90.00
#
_symmetry.space_group_name_H-M   'P 1'
#
loop_
_entity.id
_entity.type
_entity.pdbx_description
1 polymer ?
#
loop_
_entity_poly.entity_id
_entity_poly.type
_entity_poly.pdbx_seq_one_letter_code
_entity_poly.pdbx_strand_id
1 'polypeptide(L)'
;MTLLVTGLLYSAALIIENCAGTTCTVTNISHLEQDPTKCSVLHLNTYLDQRIVGEDNFYDFIKNIGEYETFMLRGSYLRNFTVLDTIKLHNGAQVSITENGLLEKLPKFEWNSGDTVRFTVAENHNLDTTELLKQVKARKVKGARVQRPFGNEQDP
;
A
#
# COMPACT_ATOMS: atom_id res chain seq x y z
N MET A 1 -3.80 41.24 -54.29
CA MET A 1 -3.00 41.11 -53.07
C MET A 1 -3.86 40.34 -52.08
N THR A 2 -3.73 39.02 -52.08
CA THR A 2 -4.64 38.10 -51.37
C THR A 2 -3.93 37.65 -50.11
N LEU A 3 -4.36 38.12 -48.94
CA LEU A 3 -3.85 37.63 -47.66
C LEU A 3 -4.45 36.25 -47.39
N LEU A 4 -3.58 35.22 -47.35
CA LEU A 4 -3.90 33.92 -46.80
C LEU A 4 -4.01 34.05 -45.28
N VAL A 5 -5.20 33.86 -44.73
CA VAL A 5 -5.39 33.67 -43.28
C VAL A 5 -5.13 32.19 -43.00
N THR A 6 -3.92 31.88 -42.53
CA THR A 6 -3.59 30.56 -41.99
C THR A 6 -4.19 30.46 -40.58
N GLY A 7 -5.39 29.89 -40.50
CA GLY A 7 -6.00 29.50 -39.23
C GLY A 7 -5.20 28.36 -38.61
N LEU A 8 -4.48 28.64 -37.51
CA LEU A 8 -3.97 27.60 -36.63
C LEU A 8 -5.16 26.92 -35.95
N LEU A 9 -5.49 25.71 -36.40
CA LEU A 9 -6.33 24.79 -35.65
C LEU A 9 -5.53 24.35 -34.41
N TYR A 10 -5.76 25.01 -33.28
CA TYR A 10 -5.40 24.47 -31.97
C TYR A 10 -6.25 23.23 -31.74
N SER A 11 -5.71 22.07 -32.10
CA SER A 11 -6.21 20.78 -31.62
C SER A 11 -6.00 20.77 -30.10
N ALA A 12 -7.05 21.08 -29.35
CA ALA A 12 -7.11 20.73 -27.95
C ALA A 12 -7.08 19.20 -27.88
N ALA A 13 -5.89 18.63 -27.76
CA ALA A 13 -5.74 17.25 -27.34
C ALA A 13 -6.39 17.19 -25.95
N LEU A 14 -7.58 16.58 -25.90
CA LEU A 14 -8.18 16.14 -24.66
C LEU A 14 -7.24 15.03 -24.17
N ILE A 15 -6.21 15.42 -23.41
CA ILE A 15 -5.45 14.47 -22.60
C ILE A 15 -6.45 14.03 -21.54
N ILE A 16 -7.18 12.96 -21.86
CA ILE A 16 -7.77 12.13 -20.82
C ILE A 16 -6.54 11.55 -20.14
N GLU A 17 -6.07 12.22 -19.10
CA GLU A 17 -5.14 11.65 -18.14
C GLU A 17 -5.86 10.40 -17.63
N ASN A 18 -5.49 9.27 -18.21
CA ASN A 18 -5.91 7.97 -17.76
C ASN A 18 -5.17 7.75 -16.43
N CYS A 19 -5.63 8.40 -15.36
CA CYS A 19 -5.09 8.33 -13.99
C CYS A 19 -5.35 6.96 -13.34
N ALA A 20 -5.29 5.89 -14.13
CA ALA A 20 -5.10 4.54 -13.63
C ALA A 20 -3.59 4.30 -13.67
N GLY A 21 -2.91 4.68 -12.59
CA GLY A 21 -1.48 4.39 -12.44
C GLY A 21 -1.21 2.89 -12.59
N THR A 22 0.01 2.51 -12.99
CA THR A 22 0.32 1.09 -13.27
C THR A 22 0.31 0.28 -11.97
N THR A 23 -0.55 -0.73 -11.89
CA THR A 23 -0.56 -1.69 -10.79
C THR A 23 0.53 -2.73 -10.99
N CYS A 24 1.42 -2.86 -10.01
CA CYS A 24 2.37 -3.95 -9.94
C CYS A 24 1.85 -5.05 -9.03
N THR A 25 1.69 -6.22 -9.60
CA THR A 25 1.20 -7.41 -8.89
C THR A 25 2.37 -8.27 -8.48
N VAL A 26 2.51 -8.57 -7.19
CA VAL A 26 3.57 -9.38 -6.61
C VAL A 26 2.93 -10.54 -5.83
N THR A 27 2.89 -11.70 -6.47
CA THR A 27 2.29 -12.94 -5.91
C THR A 27 3.21 -14.15 -6.01
N ASN A 28 4.36 -14.00 -6.67
CA ASN A 28 5.46 -14.96 -6.75
C ASN A 28 6.78 -14.21 -6.98
N ILE A 29 7.91 -14.91 -6.89
CA ILE A 29 9.24 -14.32 -7.00
C ILE A 29 9.52 -13.64 -8.35
N SER A 30 9.05 -14.19 -9.48
CA SER A 30 9.37 -13.62 -10.80
C SER A 30 8.69 -12.27 -11.02
N HIS A 31 7.66 -11.94 -10.24
CA HIS A 31 7.06 -10.62 -10.28
C HIS A 31 7.98 -9.52 -9.76
N LEU A 32 9.03 -9.84 -9.01
CA LEU A 32 10.03 -8.87 -8.56
C LEU A 32 10.98 -8.40 -9.68
N GLU A 33 10.89 -9.00 -10.88
CA GLU A 33 11.61 -8.57 -12.09
C GLU A 33 10.96 -7.35 -12.78
N GLN A 34 9.73 -6.99 -12.39
CA GLN A 34 9.08 -5.77 -12.85
C GLN A 34 9.89 -4.53 -12.44
N ASP A 35 9.75 -3.43 -13.20
CA ASP A 35 10.38 -2.16 -12.87
C ASP A 35 9.56 -1.41 -11.80
N PRO A 36 10.02 -1.33 -10.52
CA PRO A 36 9.24 -0.72 -9.44
C PRO A 36 9.01 0.78 -9.63
N THR A 37 9.84 1.46 -10.44
CA THR A 37 9.72 2.90 -10.68
C THR A 37 8.50 3.28 -11.53
N LYS A 38 7.93 2.29 -12.22
CA LYS A 38 6.70 2.44 -13.01
C LYS A 38 5.44 2.11 -12.20
N CYS A 39 5.60 1.50 -11.02
CA CYS A 39 4.49 1.08 -10.18
C CYS A 39 3.88 2.28 -9.46
N SER A 40 2.62 2.58 -9.77
CA SER A 40 1.84 3.58 -9.03
C SER A 40 1.00 2.94 -7.92
N VAL A 41 0.56 1.69 -8.12
CA VAL A 41 -0.26 0.93 -7.19
C VAL A 41 0.37 -0.43 -6.93
N LEU A 42 0.31 -0.91 -5.69
CA LEU A 42 0.78 -2.24 -5.30
C LEU A 42 -0.39 -3.19 -5.05
N HIS A 43 -0.27 -4.37 -5.65
CA HIS A 43 -0.99 -5.58 -5.27
C HIS A 43 0.03 -6.60 -4.79
N LEU A 44 0.23 -6.71 -3.48
CA LEU A 44 1.15 -7.64 -2.85
C LEU A 44 0.37 -8.77 -2.17
N ASN A 45 0.69 -10.02 -2.49
CA ASN A 45 0.21 -11.17 -1.74
C ASN A 45 1.28 -12.23 -1.51
N THR A 46 1.99 -12.09 -0.38
CA THR A 46 3.03 -13.02 0.05
C THR A 46 2.48 -14.37 0.50
N TYR A 47 1.17 -14.50 0.79
CA TYR A 47 0.58 -15.79 1.22
C TYR A 47 0.57 -16.82 0.10
N LEU A 48 0.62 -16.37 -1.17
CA LEU A 48 0.67 -17.25 -2.34
C LEU A 48 2.08 -17.79 -2.60
N ASP A 49 3.11 -17.04 -2.20
CA ASP A 49 4.50 -17.46 -2.29
C ASP A 49 5.32 -16.76 -1.20
N GLN A 50 5.62 -17.49 -0.12
CA GLN A 50 6.38 -16.96 1.01
C GLN A 50 7.86 -16.72 0.68
N ARG A 51 8.38 -17.22 -0.45
CA ARG A 51 9.76 -16.97 -0.85
C ARG A 51 10.01 -15.50 -1.19
N ILE A 52 8.96 -14.78 -1.62
CA ILE A 52 9.02 -13.35 -1.95
C ILE A 52 9.71 -12.53 -0.85
N VAL A 53 9.38 -12.77 0.43
CA VAL A 53 9.93 -11.96 1.53
C VAL A 53 11.39 -12.26 1.87
N GLY A 54 11.96 -13.32 1.28
CA GLY A 54 13.36 -13.69 1.41
C GLY A 54 14.25 -13.21 0.26
N GLU A 55 13.67 -12.61 -0.78
CA GLU A 55 14.43 -12.08 -1.93
C GLU A 55 15.11 -10.76 -1.56
N ASP A 56 16.38 -10.62 -1.95
CA ASP A 56 17.21 -9.45 -1.60
C ASP A 56 16.62 -8.12 -2.12
N ASN A 57 15.94 -8.17 -3.27
CA ASN A 57 15.32 -6.99 -3.90
C ASN A 57 13.89 -6.72 -3.42
N PHE A 58 13.31 -7.55 -2.55
CA PHE A 58 11.91 -7.41 -2.14
C PHE A 58 11.61 -6.04 -1.51
N TYR A 59 12.43 -5.61 -0.56
CA TYR A 59 12.27 -4.31 0.09
C TYR A 59 12.39 -3.17 -0.93
N ASP A 60 13.44 -3.21 -1.75
CA ASP A 60 13.71 -2.18 -2.74
C ASP A 60 12.59 -2.04 -3.77
N PHE A 61 11.92 -3.16 -4.09
CA PHE A 61 10.76 -3.19 -4.96
C PHE A 61 9.57 -2.43 -4.36
N ILE A 62 9.21 -2.74 -3.10
CA ILE A 62 7.94 -2.25 -2.52
C ILE A 62 8.07 -0.86 -1.88
N LYS A 63 9.27 -0.47 -1.42
CA LYS A 63 9.42 0.60 -0.42
C LYS A 63 8.90 1.97 -0.85
N ASN A 64 8.87 2.24 -2.16
CA ASN A 64 8.50 3.53 -2.74
C ASN A 64 7.09 3.57 -3.33
N ILE A 65 6.33 2.46 -3.29
CA ILE A 65 4.98 2.42 -3.87
C ILE A 65 3.97 2.95 -2.84
N GLY A 66 3.31 4.06 -3.18
CA GLY A 66 2.50 4.83 -2.23
C GLY A 66 1.01 4.53 -2.20
N GLU A 67 0.51 3.68 -3.09
CA GLU A 67 -0.93 3.34 -3.15
C GLU A 67 -1.13 1.82 -3.17
N TYR A 68 -2.03 1.30 -2.33
CA TYR A 68 -2.29 -0.14 -2.23
C TYR A 68 -3.74 -0.49 -2.60
N GLU A 69 -3.87 -1.48 -3.49
CA GLU A 69 -5.13 -2.20 -3.71
C GLU A 69 -5.19 -3.44 -2.80
N THR A 70 -4.07 -4.17 -2.69
CA THR A 70 -3.94 -5.30 -1.78
C THR A 70 -2.53 -5.29 -1.20
N PHE A 71 -2.42 -5.38 0.11
CA PHE A 71 -1.15 -5.48 0.82
C PHE A 71 -1.22 -6.59 1.85
N MET A 72 -0.77 -7.77 1.46
CA MET A 72 -0.78 -8.97 2.28
C MET A 72 0.65 -9.44 2.55
N LEU A 73 1.21 -8.94 3.65
CA LEU A 73 2.58 -9.18 4.11
C LEU A 73 2.58 -10.17 5.28
N ARG A 74 3.20 -11.33 5.07
CA ARG A 74 3.34 -12.37 6.09
C ARG A 74 4.78 -12.85 6.22
N GLY A 75 5.22 -13.07 7.45
CA GLY A 75 6.47 -13.79 7.73
C GLY A 75 7.74 -13.04 7.33
N SER A 76 7.68 -11.71 7.20
CA SER A 76 8.82 -10.90 6.78
C SER A 76 9.77 -10.58 7.93
N TYR A 77 11.06 -10.48 7.59
CA TYR A 77 12.13 -9.99 8.49
C TYR A 77 12.36 -8.47 8.38
N LEU A 78 11.50 -7.74 7.68
CA LEU A 78 11.60 -6.30 7.55
C LEU A 78 11.29 -5.57 8.86
N ARG A 79 12.09 -4.54 9.17
CA ARG A 79 11.82 -3.58 10.26
C ARG A 79 10.79 -2.51 9.87
N ASN A 80 10.74 -2.18 8.58
CA ASN A 80 9.75 -1.34 7.92
C ASN A 80 9.55 -1.85 6.50
N PHE A 81 8.35 -1.68 5.92
CA PHE A 81 8.05 -2.11 4.54
C PHE A 81 7.97 -0.96 3.54
N THR A 82 8.09 0.29 4.01
CA THR A 82 8.05 1.49 3.16
C THR A 82 8.90 2.60 3.77
N VAL A 83 9.44 3.46 2.91
CA VAL A 83 10.08 4.73 3.31
C VAL A 83 9.08 5.89 3.35
N LEU A 84 7.84 5.67 2.94
CA LEU A 84 6.80 6.68 2.88
C LEU A 84 6.09 6.81 4.22
N ASP A 85 5.80 8.03 4.63
CA ASP A 85 5.04 8.29 5.87
C ASP A 85 3.56 7.94 5.73
N THR A 86 3.03 8.01 4.51
CA THR A 86 1.62 7.82 4.18
C THR A 86 1.46 6.89 2.99
N ILE A 87 0.50 5.97 3.10
CA ILE A 87 0.04 5.09 2.04
C ILE A 87 -1.44 5.35 1.78
N LYS A 88 -1.82 5.52 0.51
CA LYS A 88 -3.22 5.61 0.10
C LYS A 88 -3.81 4.23 -0.14
N LEU A 89 -5.04 4.03 0.30
CA LEU A 89 -5.80 2.80 0.10
C LEU A 89 -6.97 3.07 -0.84
N HIS A 90 -7.12 2.22 -1.84
CA HIS A 90 -8.24 2.30 -2.78
C HIS A 90 -9.54 1.76 -2.15
N ASN A 91 -10.69 2.10 -2.72
CA ASN A 91 -11.95 1.49 -2.31
C ASN A 91 -11.91 -0.02 -2.58
N GLY A 92 -12.20 -0.82 -1.55
CA GLY A 92 -12.07 -2.27 -1.56
C GLY A 92 -10.73 -2.79 -1.04
N ALA A 93 -9.79 -1.89 -0.69
CA ALA A 93 -8.43 -2.31 -0.33
C ALA A 93 -8.38 -3.25 0.87
N GLN A 94 -7.46 -4.21 0.79
CA GLN A 94 -7.20 -5.18 1.85
C GLN A 94 -5.76 -5.07 2.34
N VAL A 95 -5.61 -4.76 3.63
CA VAL A 95 -4.31 -4.73 4.32
C VAL A 95 -4.26 -5.86 5.34
N SER A 96 -3.41 -6.84 5.09
CA SER A 96 -3.11 -7.96 5.99
C SER A 96 -1.61 -7.97 6.33
N ILE A 97 -1.27 -7.74 7.59
CA ILE A 97 0.12 -7.70 8.07
C ILE A 97 0.21 -8.69 9.22
N THR A 98 0.78 -9.87 8.99
CA THR A 98 0.80 -10.93 10.01
C THR A 98 2.15 -11.59 10.19
N GLU A 99 2.47 -12.02 11.41
CA GLU A 99 3.66 -12.87 11.67
C GLU A 99 4.99 -12.19 11.25
N ASN A 100 5.06 -10.85 11.25
CA ASN A 100 6.30 -10.12 10.94
C ASN A 100 7.04 -9.79 12.25
N GLY A 101 7.91 -10.71 12.67
CA GLY A 101 8.54 -10.66 13.99
C GLY A 101 9.46 -9.46 14.24
N LEU A 102 9.96 -8.80 13.19
CA LEU A 102 10.87 -7.66 13.30
C LEU A 102 10.23 -6.31 12.91
N LEU A 103 8.97 -6.30 12.47
CA LEU A 103 8.32 -5.08 11.98
C LEU A 103 7.98 -4.14 13.15
N GLU A 104 8.45 -2.90 13.08
CA GLU A 104 8.38 -1.96 14.21
C GLU A 104 7.34 -0.85 14.00
N LYS A 105 7.18 -0.38 12.76
CA LYS A 105 6.37 0.80 12.45
C LYS A 105 5.45 0.57 11.26
N LEU A 106 4.24 1.13 11.36
CA LEU A 106 3.30 1.28 10.25
C LEU A 106 3.36 2.71 9.68
N PRO A 107 3.18 2.89 8.35
CA PRO A 107 2.84 4.19 7.79
C PRO A 107 1.43 4.59 8.20
N LYS A 108 1.09 5.87 8.00
CA LYS A 108 -0.31 6.30 8.04
C LYS A 108 -1.04 5.74 6.83
N PHE A 109 -2.25 5.26 7.03
CA PHE A 109 -3.11 4.83 5.93
C PHE A 109 -4.16 5.90 5.65
N GLU A 110 -4.34 6.29 4.40
CA GLU A 110 -5.36 7.26 3.98
C GLU A 110 -6.33 6.62 3.01
N TRP A 111 -7.62 6.87 3.21
CA TRP A 111 -8.70 6.44 2.31
C TRP A 111 -9.85 7.43 2.40
N ASN A 112 -10.68 7.50 1.35
CA ASN A 112 -11.77 8.46 1.29
C ASN A 112 -12.91 8.06 2.23
N SER A 113 -13.69 9.04 2.65
CA SER A 113 -14.91 8.77 3.40
C SER A 113 -15.90 7.98 2.54
N GLY A 114 -16.40 6.86 3.07
CA GLY A 114 -17.31 5.96 2.36
C GLY A 114 -16.61 4.76 1.69
N ASP A 115 -15.29 4.81 1.52
CA ASP A 115 -14.53 3.67 0.99
C ASP A 115 -14.60 2.49 1.96
N THR A 116 -14.70 1.29 1.39
CA THR A 116 -14.59 0.04 2.13
C THR A 116 -13.14 -0.38 2.19
N VAL A 117 -12.56 -0.46 3.38
CA VAL A 117 -11.20 -1.00 3.60
C VAL A 117 -11.23 -2.10 4.64
N ARG A 118 -10.34 -3.08 4.52
CA ARG A 118 -10.22 -4.21 5.45
C ARG A 118 -8.82 -4.26 6.04
N PHE A 119 -8.74 -4.36 7.37
CA PHE A 119 -7.48 -4.50 8.10
C PHE A 119 -7.44 -5.81 8.89
N THR A 120 -6.35 -6.55 8.72
CA THR A 120 -5.95 -7.67 9.56
C THR A 120 -4.49 -7.46 9.96
N VAL A 121 -4.23 -7.11 11.21
CA VAL A 121 -2.87 -6.93 11.75
C VAL A 121 -2.75 -7.77 13.02
N ALA A 122 -1.95 -8.82 13.00
CA ALA A 122 -1.85 -9.79 14.10
C ALA A 122 -0.47 -10.46 14.14
N GLU A 123 -0.04 -10.94 15.31
CA GLU A 123 1.22 -11.68 15.46
C GLU A 123 2.49 -10.90 15.01
N ASN A 124 2.48 -9.57 15.12
CA ASN A 124 3.66 -8.73 14.86
C ASN A 124 4.17 -8.16 16.20
N HIS A 125 5.01 -8.91 16.91
CA HIS A 125 5.32 -8.63 18.32
C HIS A 125 5.97 -7.25 18.58
N ASN A 126 6.71 -6.70 17.62
CA ASN A 126 7.40 -5.42 17.80
C ASN A 126 6.65 -4.22 17.20
N LEU A 127 5.46 -4.44 16.63
CA LEU A 127 4.76 -3.44 15.84
C LEU A 127 3.92 -2.51 16.70
N ASP A 128 4.17 -1.20 16.59
CA ASP A 128 3.25 -0.19 17.13
C ASP A 128 2.02 -0.03 16.22
N THR A 129 0.86 -0.44 16.74
CA THR A 129 -0.44 -0.33 16.07
C THR A 129 -1.33 0.78 16.64
N THR A 130 -0.81 1.59 17.57
CA THR A 130 -1.61 2.57 18.34
C THR A 130 -2.41 3.51 17.44
N GLU A 131 -1.76 4.11 16.44
CA GLU A 131 -2.41 5.08 15.58
C GLU A 131 -3.44 4.42 14.65
N LEU A 132 -3.09 3.28 14.06
CA LEU A 132 -4.03 2.50 13.24
C LEU A 132 -5.27 2.12 14.06
N LEU A 133 -5.10 1.68 15.30
CA LEU A 133 -6.21 1.35 16.21
C LEU A 133 -7.13 2.55 16.47
N LYS A 134 -6.57 3.74 16.71
CA LYS A 134 -7.37 4.97 16.86
C LYS A 134 -8.16 5.26 15.59
N GLN A 135 -7.50 5.17 14.43
CA GLN A 135 -8.10 5.46 13.14
C GLN A 135 -9.25 4.51 12.79
N VAL A 136 -9.05 3.19 12.93
CA VAL A 136 -10.10 2.19 12.62
C VAL A 136 -11.30 2.33 13.54
N LYS A 137 -11.10 2.67 14.82
CA LYS A 137 -12.18 2.94 15.78
C LYS A 137 -12.94 4.22 15.42
N ALA A 138 -12.23 5.32 15.19
CA ALA A 138 -12.82 6.62 14.85
C ALA A 138 -13.67 6.54 13.58
N ARG A 139 -13.20 5.80 12.57
CA ARG A 139 -13.89 5.61 11.29
C ARG A 139 -14.87 4.43 11.26
N LYS A 140 -15.02 3.69 12.36
CA LYS A 140 -15.91 2.51 12.48
C LYS A 140 -15.70 1.47 11.37
N VAL A 141 -14.44 1.17 11.03
CA VAL A 141 -14.09 0.23 9.96
C VAL A 141 -14.61 -1.17 10.31
N LYS A 142 -15.55 -1.69 9.51
CA LYS A 142 -16.23 -2.97 9.78
C LYS A 142 -15.26 -4.14 9.60
N GLY A 143 -15.26 -5.05 10.58
CA GLY A 143 -14.48 -6.30 10.51
C GLY A 143 -12.97 -6.12 10.66
N ALA A 144 -12.49 -4.92 10.99
CA ALA A 144 -11.07 -4.70 11.26
C ALA A 144 -10.59 -5.51 12.47
N ARG A 145 -9.49 -6.24 12.30
CA ARG A 145 -8.81 -7.01 13.35
C ARG A 145 -7.39 -6.47 13.47
N VAL A 146 -7.13 -5.63 14.46
CA VAL A 146 -5.80 -5.03 14.69
C VAL A 146 -5.37 -5.38 16.11
N GLN A 147 -4.23 -6.05 16.24
CA GLN A 147 -3.61 -6.36 17.53
C GLN A 147 -3.38 -5.08 18.34
N ARG A 148 -3.33 -5.21 19.68
CA ARG A 148 -2.83 -4.13 20.53
C ARG A 148 -1.30 -4.05 20.40
N PRO A 149 -0.69 -2.87 20.55
CA PRO A 149 0.75 -2.76 20.66
C PRO A 149 1.21 -3.56 21.90
N PHE A 150 2.26 -4.36 21.74
CA PHE A 150 2.89 -5.06 22.85
C PHE A 150 3.70 -4.05 23.67
N GLY A 151 3.38 -3.87 24.95
CA GLY A 151 4.07 -2.91 25.83
C GLY A 151 3.18 -1.88 26.53
N ASN A 152 1.87 -1.84 26.26
CA ASN A 152 0.92 -1.15 27.14
C ASN A 152 0.40 -2.11 28.22
N GLU A 153 1.30 -2.56 29.10
CA GLU A 153 0.92 -2.87 30.48
C GLU A 153 0.70 -1.51 31.18
N GLN A 154 -0.53 -1.01 31.11
CA GLN A 154 -1.13 0.08 31.91
C GLN A 154 -2.53 0.31 31.32
N ASP A 155 -3.67 0.13 31.98
CA ASP A 155 -4.08 -0.15 33.37
C ASP A 155 -5.64 -0.29 33.31
N PRO A 156 -6.39 -0.85 34.29
CA PRO A 156 -6.19 -1.98 35.19
C PRO A 156 -6.99 -3.24 34.79
#